data_AF-A0A413YQ61-F1
#
_entry.id   AF-A0A413YQ61-F1
#
_cell.length_a   1.000
_cell.length_b   1.000
_cell.length_c   1.000
_cell.angle_alpha   90.00
_cell.angle_beta   90.00
_cell.angle_gamma   90.00
#
_symmetry.space_group_name_H-M   'P 1'
#
loop_
_entity.id
_entity.type
_entity.pdbx_description
1 polymer ?
#
loop_
_entity_poly.entity_id
_entity_poly.type
_entity_poly.pdbx_seq_one_letter_code
_entity_poly.pdbx_strand_id
1 'polypeptide(L)'
;MDNYSSFIATLALLLSALTFIMSQRHTKKNKIISDERYYEQRKQYEERLEVESERREEDRHDTEEKLRLGEKPRFVFKGSKFIVNSDTNQELLLLKFTNKGRDTAYDIIPDLECVAKQMDMTEFKIRRYEPVQDPVVMVGEDFEVVMKCDNNQADFFMMELTITYQDASGRTYKQTFCINITDRLGNSLITNYAQPVLCSN
;
A
#
# COMPACT_ATOMS: atom_id res chain seq x y z
N MET A 1 -16.08 89.03 37.22
CA MET A 1 -16.53 88.07 36.17
C MET A 1 -16.05 86.64 36.46
N ASP A 2 -15.41 86.41 37.61
CA ASP A 2 -14.60 85.21 37.88
C ASP A 2 -15.42 84.03 38.44
N ASN A 3 -16.54 84.30 39.12
CA ASN A 3 -17.39 83.26 39.71
C ASN A 3 -18.15 82.43 38.65
N TYR A 4 -18.51 83.04 37.51
CA TYR A 4 -19.20 82.35 36.41
C TYR A 4 -18.25 81.41 35.66
N SER A 5 -17.00 81.84 35.47
CA SER A 5 -15.93 81.01 34.88
C SER A 5 -15.58 79.82 35.79
N SER A 6 -15.52 80.04 37.11
CA SER A 6 -15.27 78.98 38.09
C SER A 6 -16.39 77.93 38.14
N PHE A 7 -17.65 78.36 38.06
CA PHE A 7 -18.82 77.47 38.02
C PHE A 7 -18.87 76.61 36.74
N ILE A 8 -18.60 77.23 35.57
CA ILE A 8 -18.53 76.50 34.30
C ILE A 8 -17.38 75.48 34.33
N ALA A 9 -16.22 75.85 34.89
CA ALA A 9 -15.07 74.97 35.02
C ALA A 9 -15.35 73.78 35.97
N THR A 10 -16.02 74.01 37.10
CA THR A 10 -16.39 72.92 38.03
C THR A 10 -17.44 71.99 37.44
N LEU A 11 -18.43 72.52 36.71
CA LEU A 11 -19.41 71.70 36.00
C LEU A 11 -18.75 70.85 34.91
N ALA A 12 -17.81 71.42 34.14
CA ALA A 12 -17.05 70.71 33.13
C ALA A 12 -16.20 69.58 33.73
N LEU A 13 -15.56 69.82 34.88
CA LEU A 13 -14.81 68.81 35.61
C LEU A 13 -15.71 67.66 36.08
N LEU A 14 -16.89 67.95 36.63
CA LEU A 14 -17.83 66.92 37.07
C LEU A 14 -18.35 66.07 35.89
N LEU A 15 -18.67 66.69 34.76
CA LEU A 15 -19.05 65.97 33.54
C LEU A 15 -17.90 65.13 32.99
N SER A 16 -16.66 65.62 33.03
CA SER A 16 -15.47 64.86 32.62
C SER A 16 -15.23 63.65 33.53
N ALA A 17 -15.39 63.79 34.85
CA ALA A 17 -15.27 62.69 35.79
C ALA A 17 -16.37 61.63 35.57
N LEU A 18 -17.61 62.07 35.31
CA LEU A 18 -18.74 61.17 35.04
C LEU A 18 -18.52 60.37 33.74
N THR A 19 -18.11 61.04 32.67
CA THR A 19 -17.82 60.39 31.37
C THR A 19 -16.66 59.39 31.49
N PHE A 20 -15.61 59.71 32.26
CA PHE A 20 -14.51 58.77 32.54
C PHE A 20 -14.98 57.52 33.28
N ILE A 21 -15.83 57.66 34.31
CA ILE A 21 -16.40 56.51 35.05
C ILE A 21 -17.25 55.64 34.13
N MET A 22 -18.08 56.25 33.28
CA MET A 22 -18.89 55.51 32.30
C MET A 22 -18.00 54.78 31.28
N SER A 23 -16.96 55.43 30.77
CA SER A 23 -15.98 54.83 29.85
C SER A 23 -15.31 53.59 30.48
N GLN A 24 -14.84 53.68 31.73
CA GLN A 24 -14.25 52.54 32.44
C GLN A 24 -15.23 51.37 32.62
N ARG A 25 -16.51 51.66 32.90
CA ARG A 25 -17.55 50.63 32.99
C ARG A 25 -17.80 49.96 31.64
N HIS A 26 -17.87 50.73 30.56
CA HIS A 26 -18.01 50.21 29.19
C HIS A 26 -16.82 49.35 28.78
N THR A 27 -15.59 49.78 29.05
CA THR A 27 -14.38 49.02 28.73
C THR A 27 -14.32 47.69 29.49
N LYS A 28 -14.68 47.67 30.78
CA LYS A 28 -14.77 46.42 31.56
C LYS A 28 -15.83 45.47 30.99
N LYS A 29 -17.02 45.98 30.65
CA LYS A 29 -18.09 45.19 30.04
C LYS A 29 -17.67 44.64 28.66
N ASN A 30 -17.02 45.46 27.84
CA ASN A 30 -16.53 45.05 26.52
C ASN A 30 -15.42 44.01 26.61
N LYS A 31 -14.54 44.10 27.62
CA LYS A 31 -13.50 43.08 27.86
C LYS A 31 -14.13 41.74 28.20
N ILE A 32 -15.11 41.68 29.11
CA ILE A 32 -15.81 40.43 29.46
C ILE A 32 -16.46 39.81 28.21
N ILE A 33 -17.18 40.60 27.41
CA ILE A 33 -17.82 40.13 26.17
C ILE A 33 -16.78 39.70 25.12
N SER A 34 -15.60 40.33 25.09
CA SER A 34 -14.51 39.94 24.20
C SER A 34 -13.88 38.61 24.62
N ASP A 35 -13.63 38.44 25.92
CA ASP A 35 -13.06 37.22 26.48
C ASP A 35 -14.04 36.05 26.27
N GLU A 36 -15.34 36.27 26.53
CA GLU A 36 -16.39 35.27 26.30
C GLU A 36 -16.46 34.84 24.82
N ARG A 37 -16.45 35.79 23.87
CA ARG A 37 -16.38 35.48 22.44
C ARG A 37 -15.11 34.74 22.03
N TYR A 38 -13.97 35.07 22.65
CA TYR A 38 -12.72 34.36 22.41
C TYR A 38 -12.79 32.91 22.89
N TYR A 39 -13.36 32.67 24.06
CA TYR A 39 -13.59 31.31 24.58
C TYR A 39 -14.54 30.51 23.69
N GLU A 40 -15.65 31.11 23.25
CA GLU A 40 -16.59 30.46 22.33
C GLU A 40 -15.94 30.12 20.99
N GLN A 41 -15.18 31.06 20.42
CA GLN A 41 -14.49 30.85 19.14
C GLN A 41 -13.45 29.75 19.24
N ARG A 42 -12.70 29.69 20.34
CA ARG A 42 -11.73 28.63 20.60
C ARG A 42 -12.41 27.27 20.74
N LYS A 43 -13.51 27.20 21.47
CA LYS A 43 -14.28 25.96 21.63
C LYS A 43 -14.80 25.44 20.27
N GLN A 44 -15.37 26.32 19.46
CA GLN A 44 -15.81 25.98 18.09
C GLN A 44 -14.65 25.57 17.16
N TYR A 45 -13.44 26.06 17.40
CA TYR A 45 -12.27 25.67 16.65
C TYR A 45 -11.78 24.27 17.06
N GLU A 46 -11.72 23.99 18.36
CA GLU A 46 -11.38 22.67 18.89
C GLU A 46 -12.38 21.60 18.44
N GLU A 47 -13.69 21.87 18.51
CA GLU A 47 -14.74 20.96 17.99
C GLU A 47 -14.60 20.69 16.49
N ARG A 48 -14.25 21.71 15.70
CA ARG A 48 -14.02 21.53 14.25
C ARG A 48 -12.78 20.68 13.96
N LEU A 49 -11.71 20.86 14.73
CA LEU A 49 -10.50 20.04 14.58
C LEU A 49 -10.78 18.57 14.92
N GLU A 50 -11.56 18.31 15.98
CA GLU A 50 -11.93 16.97 16.39
C GLU A 50 -12.75 16.26 15.30
N VAL A 51 -13.81 16.90 14.80
CA VAL A 51 -14.62 16.37 13.69
C VAL A 51 -13.79 16.16 12.42
N GLU A 52 -12.87 17.07 12.10
CA GLU A 52 -11.99 16.90 10.95
C GLU A 52 -10.99 15.76 11.15
N SER A 53 -10.52 15.54 12.37
CA SER A 53 -9.63 14.43 12.71
C SER A 53 -10.35 13.08 12.60
N GLU A 54 -11.59 12.98 13.09
CA GLU A 54 -12.43 11.79 12.96
C GLU A 54 -12.69 11.45 11.49
N ARG A 55 -13.01 12.46 10.66
CA ARG A 55 -13.19 12.26 9.21
C ARG A 55 -11.94 11.75 8.51
N ARG A 56 -10.76 12.30 8.85
CA ARG A 56 -9.48 11.79 8.31
C ARG A 56 -9.22 10.35 8.74
N GLU A 57 -9.63 10.00 9.96
CA GLU A 57 -9.55 8.64 10.48
C GLU A 57 -10.46 7.67 9.72
N GLU A 58 -11.70 8.07 9.48
CA GLU A 58 -12.67 7.33 8.69
C GLU A 58 -12.20 7.19 7.24
N ASP A 59 -11.75 8.27 6.59
CA ASP A 59 -11.20 8.25 5.23
C ASP A 59 -9.99 7.33 5.11
N ARG A 60 -9.11 7.32 6.13
CA ARG A 60 -7.96 6.41 6.20
C ARG A 60 -8.43 4.96 6.30
N HIS A 61 -9.36 4.67 7.20
CA HIS A 61 -9.91 3.33 7.37
C HIS A 61 -10.61 2.84 6.10
N ASP A 62 -11.43 3.68 5.46
CA ASP A 62 -12.10 3.41 4.19
C ASP A 62 -11.11 3.17 3.06
N THR A 63 -10.01 3.93 3.03
CA THR A 63 -8.94 3.73 2.05
C THR A 63 -8.23 2.41 2.29
N GLU A 64 -7.92 2.08 3.54
CA GLU A 64 -7.32 0.80 3.93
C GLU A 64 -8.24 -0.38 3.61
N GLU A 65 -9.55 -0.24 3.82
CA GLU A 65 -10.53 -1.27 3.50
C GLU A 65 -10.74 -1.39 1.98
N LYS A 66 -10.80 -0.29 1.24
CA LYS A 66 -10.80 -0.31 -0.24
C LYS A 66 -9.52 -0.94 -0.79
N LEU A 67 -8.37 -0.71 -0.16
CA LEU A 67 -7.10 -1.37 -0.49
C LEU A 67 -7.12 -2.88 -0.13
N ARG A 68 -7.81 -3.26 0.95
CA ARG A 68 -8.01 -4.66 1.36
C ARG A 68 -8.93 -5.40 0.39
N LEU A 69 -9.98 -4.74 -0.10
CA LEU A 69 -10.98 -5.29 -1.02
C LEU A 69 -10.53 -5.21 -2.49
N GLY A 70 -9.69 -4.23 -2.84
CA GLY A 70 -9.08 -4.03 -4.16
C GLY A 70 -7.84 -4.90 -4.39
N GLU A 71 -8.07 -6.16 -4.76
CA GLU A 71 -7.13 -7.16 -5.31
C GLU A 71 -5.67 -7.14 -4.82
N LYS A 72 -5.32 -8.16 -4.01
CA LYS A 72 -3.93 -8.39 -3.57
C LYS A 72 -2.97 -8.51 -4.77
N PRO A 73 -1.76 -7.91 -4.71
CA PRO A 73 -0.74 -8.08 -5.74
C PRO A 73 -0.43 -9.57 -5.87
N ARG A 74 -0.72 -10.20 -7.01
CA ARG A 74 -0.61 -11.66 -7.16
C ARG A 74 -0.34 -12.06 -8.59
N PHE A 75 0.43 -13.13 -8.75
CA PHE A 75 0.51 -13.89 -9.97
C PHE A 75 -0.42 -15.09 -9.92
N VAL A 76 -0.93 -15.47 -11.10
CA VAL A 76 -1.75 -16.66 -11.28
C VAL A 76 -1.01 -17.60 -12.22
N PHE A 77 -0.80 -18.83 -11.79
CA PHE A 77 -0.23 -19.87 -12.64
C PHE A 77 -1.24 -20.29 -13.71
N LYS A 78 -0.81 -20.31 -14.97
CA LYS A 78 -1.64 -20.66 -16.13
C LYS A 78 -1.43 -22.10 -16.59
N GLY A 79 -0.24 -22.64 -16.34
CA GLY A 79 0.14 -23.99 -16.75
C GLY A 79 1.61 -24.06 -17.12
N SER A 80 2.03 -25.25 -17.53
CA SER A 80 3.37 -25.50 -18.02
C SER A 80 3.39 -26.46 -19.20
N LYS A 81 4.54 -26.53 -19.87
CA LYS A 81 4.83 -27.50 -20.92
C LYS A 81 6.34 -27.72 -21.04
N PHE A 82 6.74 -28.90 -21.49
CA PHE A 82 8.10 -29.12 -21.95
C PHE A 82 8.27 -28.58 -23.38
N ILE A 83 9.40 -27.94 -23.62
CA ILE A 83 9.84 -27.45 -24.93
C ILE A 83 11.26 -27.93 -25.20
N VAL A 84 11.62 -28.10 -26.47
CA VAL A 84 12.99 -28.44 -26.86
C VAL A 84 13.65 -27.19 -27.42
N ASN A 85 14.78 -26.80 -26.84
CA ASN A 85 15.61 -25.74 -27.38
C ASN A 85 16.27 -26.24 -28.67
N SER A 86 15.99 -25.57 -29.79
CA SER A 86 16.40 -26.00 -31.12
C SER A 86 17.93 -26.01 -31.31
N ASP A 87 18.63 -25.10 -30.63
CA ASP A 87 20.08 -24.91 -30.79
C ASP A 87 20.88 -25.91 -29.96
N THR A 88 20.39 -26.26 -28.77
CA THR A 88 21.10 -27.13 -27.82
C THR A 88 20.51 -28.53 -27.72
N ASN A 89 19.35 -28.76 -28.33
CA ASN A 89 18.54 -29.98 -28.23
C ASN A 89 18.25 -30.37 -26.76
N GLN A 90 18.18 -29.39 -25.87
CA GLN A 90 17.86 -29.56 -24.46
C GLN A 90 16.36 -29.42 -24.23
N GLU A 91 15.79 -30.34 -23.46
CA GLU A 91 14.41 -30.25 -22.99
C GLU A 91 14.33 -29.30 -21.79
N LEU A 92 13.39 -28.35 -21.86
CA LEU A 92 13.21 -27.27 -20.90
C LEU A 92 11.75 -27.21 -20.46
N LEU A 93 11.52 -26.96 -19.18
CA LEU A 93 10.20 -26.75 -18.62
C LEU A 93 9.84 -25.26 -18.70
N LEU A 94 8.83 -24.94 -19.48
CA LEU A 94 8.25 -23.60 -19.58
C LEU A 94 7.08 -23.49 -18.59
N LEU A 95 7.18 -22.56 -17.64
CA LEU A 95 6.13 -22.23 -16.69
C LEU A 95 5.51 -20.89 -17.06
N LYS A 96 4.19 -20.83 -17.18
CA LYS A 96 3.47 -19.62 -17.59
C LYS A 96 2.63 -19.04 -16.46
N PHE A 97 2.72 -17.74 -16.27
CA PHE A 97 2.03 -16.98 -15.22
C PHE A 97 1.36 -15.74 -15.82
N THR A 98 0.33 -15.22 -15.15
CA THR A 98 -0.31 -13.94 -15.48
C THR A 98 -0.21 -13.00 -14.29
N ASN A 99 0.11 -11.74 -14.54
CA ASN A 99 -0.04 -10.69 -13.55
C ASN A 99 -1.51 -10.31 -13.37
N LYS A 100 -2.06 -10.60 -12.19
CA LYS A 100 -3.43 -10.25 -11.76
C LYS A 100 -3.43 -9.39 -10.50
N GLY A 101 -2.33 -8.69 -10.24
CA GLY A 101 -2.28 -7.72 -9.16
C GLY A 101 -2.95 -6.40 -9.51
N ARG A 102 -2.86 -5.46 -8.57
CA ARG A 102 -3.50 -4.14 -8.65
C ARG A 102 -2.67 -3.04 -9.31
N ASP A 103 -1.35 -3.23 -9.42
CA ASP A 103 -0.44 -2.17 -9.88
C ASP A 103 -0.41 -2.10 -11.41
N THR A 104 0.32 -1.16 -11.98
CA THR A 104 0.57 -1.10 -13.43
C THR A 104 1.51 -2.23 -13.86
N ALA A 105 2.56 -2.49 -13.09
CA ALA A 105 3.56 -3.51 -13.36
C ALA A 105 4.24 -4.01 -12.08
N TYR A 106 4.89 -5.18 -12.17
CA TYR A 106 5.77 -5.70 -11.13
C TYR A 106 7.13 -6.05 -11.71
N ASP A 107 8.20 -5.68 -11.00
CA ASP A 107 9.55 -6.16 -11.28
C ASP A 107 9.73 -7.53 -10.62
N ILE A 108 10.02 -8.57 -11.41
CA ILE A 108 10.00 -9.98 -10.98
C ILE A 108 11.39 -10.61 -10.92
N ILE A 109 11.57 -11.44 -9.89
CA ILE A 109 12.77 -12.24 -9.63
C ILE A 109 12.32 -13.65 -9.24
N PRO A 110 12.14 -14.56 -10.22
CA PRO A 110 11.93 -15.98 -9.96
C PRO A 110 13.19 -16.64 -9.38
N ASP A 111 13.00 -17.71 -8.61
CA ASP A 111 14.12 -18.49 -8.06
C ASP A 111 15.09 -18.96 -9.15
N LEU A 112 16.39 -18.92 -8.83
CA LEU A 112 17.45 -19.43 -9.70
C LEU A 112 17.49 -20.96 -9.71
N GLU A 113 17.16 -21.59 -8.59
CA GLU A 113 17.18 -23.04 -8.39
C GLU A 113 16.06 -23.41 -7.44
N CYS A 114 15.40 -24.54 -7.72
CA CYS A 114 14.41 -25.15 -6.86
C CYS A 114 14.64 -26.65 -6.76
N VAL A 115 14.13 -27.24 -5.67
CA VAL A 115 14.17 -28.69 -5.45
C VAL A 115 12.85 -29.27 -5.93
N ALA A 116 12.94 -30.29 -6.79
CA ALA A 116 11.81 -31.09 -7.24
C ALA A 116 11.88 -32.48 -6.62
N LYS A 117 10.71 -33.08 -6.39
CA LYS A 117 10.57 -34.44 -5.82
C LYS A 117 9.75 -35.32 -6.75
N GLN A 118 10.27 -36.48 -7.06
CA GLN A 118 9.52 -37.53 -7.76
C GLN A 118 8.58 -38.28 -6.80
N MET A 119 7.72 -39.13 -7.36
CA MET A 119 6.77 -39.96 -6.60
C MET A 119 7.46 -40.94 -5.64
N ASP A 120 8.68 -41.38 -5.97
CA ASP A 120 9.50 -42.25 -5.13
C ASP A 120 10.29 -41.47 -4.04
N MET A 121 10.00 -40.16 -3.89
CA MET A 121 10.67 -39.22 -2.99
C MET A 121 12.11 -38.87 -3.39
N THR A 122 12.58 -39.29 -4.56
CA THR A 122 13.88 -38.87 -5.09
C THR A 122 13.86 -37.37 -5.39
N GLU A 123 14.78 -36.64 -4.77
CA GLU A 123 14.93 -35.21 -4.99
C GLU A 123 15.95 -34.93 -6.10
N PHE A 124 15.63 -33.95 -6.95
CA PHE A 124 16.54 -33.45 -7.96
C PHE A 124 16.42 -31.93 -8.08
N LYS A 125 17.46 -31.31 -8.65
CA LYS A 125 17.51 -29.85 -8.82
C LYS A 125 16.95 -29.46 -10.18
N ILE A 126 16.20 -28.37 -10.17
CA ILE A 126 15.73 -27.68 -11.36
C ILE A 126 16.28 -26.26 -11.29
N ARG A 127 16.94 -25.81 -12.35
CA ARG A 127 17.58 -24.49 -12.40
C ARG A 127 16.96 -23.64 -13.48
N ARG A 128 16.85 -22.34 -13.22
CA ARG A 128 16.43 -21.38 -14.25
C ARG A 128 17.44 -21.42 -15.41
N TYR A 129 16.93 -21.63 -16.62
CA TYR A 129 17.77 -21.81 -17.81
C TYR A 129 18.43 -20.51 -18.25
N GLU A 130 17.67 -19.41 -18.21
CA GLU A 130 18.11 -18.09 -18.62
C GLU A 130 17.58 -16.99 -17.69
N PRO A 131 18.22 -15.81 -17.64
CA PRO A 131 17.62 -14.64 -17.00
C PRO A 131 16.24 -14.35 -17.59
N VAL A 132 15.31 -13.85 -16.76
CA VAL A 132 14.04 -13.32 -17.29
C VAL A 132 14.39 -12.12 -18.19
N GLN A 133 14.02 -12.21 -19.48
CA GLN A 133 14.39 -11.19 -20.47
C GLN A 133 13.71 -9.85 -20.19
N ASP A 134 12.43 -9.90 -19.84
CA ASP A 134 11.66 -8.74 -19.39
C ASP A 134 11.19 -8.97 -17.95
N PRO A 135 11.91 -8.46 -16.94
CA PRO A 135 11.53 -8.64 -15.55
C PRO A 135 10.36 -7.74 -15.15
N VAL A 136 9.93 -6.78 -15.98
CA VAL A 136 8.81 -5.89 -15.65
C VAL A 136 7.54 -6.40 -16.31
N VAL A 137 6.64 -6.98 -15.51
CA VAL A 137 5.41 -7.61 -16.01
C VAL A 137 4.21 -6.69 -15.77
N MET A 138 3.57 -6.22 -16.84
CA MET A 138 2.36 -5.39 -16.73
C MET A 138 1.15 -6.20 -16.26
N VAL A 139 0.19 -5.55 -15.59
CA VAL A 139 -1.05 -6.22 -15.21
C VAL A 139 -1.85 -6.66 -16.43
N GLY A 140 -2.34 -7.90 -16.38
CA GLY A 140 -3.05 -8.56 -17.47
C GLY A 140 -2.14 -9.30 -18.43
N GLU A 141 -0.84 -9.05 -18.40
CA GLU A 141 0.13 -9.73 -19.26
C GLU A 141 0.57 -11.06 -18.67
N ASP A 142 0.91 -11.96 -19.60
CA ASP A 142 1.51 -13.23 -19.29
C ASP A 142 3.03 -13.13 -19.35
N PHE A 143 3.71 -13.85 -18.46
CA PHE A 143 5.15 -14.01 -18.50
C PHE A 143 5.53 -15.47 -18.30
N GLU A 144 6.75 -15.80 -18.70
CA GLU A 144 7.24 -17.16 -18.74
C GLU A 144 8.54 -17.30 -17.95
N VAL A 145 8.66 -18.40 -17.21
CA VAL A 145 9.87 -18.80 -16.51
C VAL A 145 10.35 -20.11 -17.10
N VAL A 146 11.54 -20.09 -17.68
CA VAL A 146 12.15 -21.26 -18.33
C VAL A 146 13.09 -21.94 -17.35
N MET A 147 12.83 -23.21 -17.10
CA MET A 147 13.56 -24.04 -16.15
C MET A 147 14.19 -25.23 -16.87
N LYS A 148 15.38 -25.62 -16.44
CA LYS A 148 16.11 -26.81 -16.88
C LYS A 148 16.07 -27.86 -15.77
N CYS A 149 15.63 -29.06 -16.13
CA CYS A 149 15.68 -30.22 -15.27
C CYS A 149 17.03 -30.94 -15.48
N ASP A 150 17.76 -31.22 -14.41
CA ASP A 150 19.01 -31.99 -14.51
C ASP A 150 18.76 -33.50 -14.73
N ASN A 151 17.52 -33.96 -14.60
CA ASN A 151 17.13 -35.36 -14.73
C ASN A 151 16.42 -35.62 -16.07
N ASN A 152 17.06 -36.42 -16.94
CA ASN A 152 16.52 -36.84 -18.25
C ASN A 152 15.29 -37.78 -18.17
N GLN A 153 14.83 -38.12 -16.97
CA GLN A 153 13.62 -38.93 -16.73
C GLN A 153 12.65 -38.23 -15.76
N ALA A 154 12.63 -36.89 -15.76
CA ALA A 154 11.71 -36.12 -14.91
C ALA A 154 10.27 -36.18 -15.45
N ASP A 155 9.71 -37.38 -15.47
CA ASP A 155 8.27 -37.60 -15.64
C ASP A 155 7.65 -37.59 -14.24
N PHE A 156 6.56 -36.87 -14.04
CA PHE A 156 5.79 -36.89 -12.78
C PHE A 156 6.59 -36.46 -11.54
N PHE A 157 6.63 -35.16 -11.27
CA PHE A 157 7.28 -34.62 -10.09
C PHE A 157 6.56 -33.39 -9.55
N MET A 158 6.79 -33.11 -8.28
CA MET A 158 6.34 -31.90 -7.60
C MET A 158 7.52 -30.94 -7.46
N MET A 159 7.26 -29.65 -7.64
CA MET A 159 8.25 -28.59 -7.41
C MET A 159 7.63 -27.41 -6.68
N GLU A 160 8.47 -26.65 -5.98
CA GLU A 160 8.11 -25.37 -5.40
C GLU A 160 8.91 -24.26 -6.08
N LEU A 161 8.21 -23.31 -6.70
CA LEU A 161 8.83 -22.13 -7.30
C LEU A 161 8.39 -20.89 -6.54
N THR A 162 9.34 -20.13 -6.01
CA THR A 162 9.06 -18.80 -5.47
C THR A 162 9.35 -17.73 -6.52
N ILE A 163 8.43 -16.79 -6.64
CA ILE A 163 8.62 -15.55 -7.40
C ILE A 163 8.61 -14.41 -6.40
N THR A 164 9.74 -13.73 -6.29
CA THR A 164 9.85 -12.47 -5.56
C THR A 164 9.56 -11.34 -6.53
N TYR A 165 8.88 -10.29 -6.11
CA TYR A 165 8.56 -9.18 -6.98
C TYR A 165 8.30 -7.89 -6.22
N GLN A 166 8.57 -6.76 -6.87
CA GLN A 166 8.42 -5.44 -6.29
C GLN A 166 7.31 -4.64 -7.02
N ASP A 167 6.46 -3.98 -6.24
CA ASP A 167 5.46 -3.04 -6.76
C ASP A 167 6.04 -1.65 -7.03
N ALA A 168 5.32 -0.80 -7.75
CA ALA A 168 5.79 0.54 -8.12
C ALA A 168 6.03 1.46 -6.90
N SER A 169 5.48 1.09 -5.74
CA SER A 169 5.74 1.78 -4.47
C SER A 169 7.00 1.28 -3.73
N GLY A 170 7.72 0.32 -4.30
CA GLY A 170 8.93 -0.26 -3.73
C GLY A 170 8.68 -1.38 -2.72
N ARG A 171 7.43 -1.83 -2.51
CA ARG A 171 7.13 -2.94 -1.61
C ARG A 171 7.45 -4.27 -2.29
N THR A 172 8.21 -5.10 -1.58
CA THR A 172 8.61 -6.42 -2.07
C THR A 172 7.69 -7.50 -1.52
N TYR A 173 7.22 -8.36 -2.40
CA TYR A 173 6.37 -9.50 -2.11
C TYR A 173 7.06 -10.78 -2.59
N LYS A 174 6.66 -11.91 -2.01
CA LYS A 174 6.99 -13.24 -2.51
C LYS A 174 5.74 -14.10 -2.61
N GLN A 175 5.71 -14.97 -3.62
CA GLN A 175 4.62 -15.93 -3.82
C GLN A 175 5.22 -17.27 -4.23
N THR A 176 4.92 -18.31 -3.45
CA THR A 176 5.45 -19.66 -3.66
C THR A 176 4.37 -20.57 -4.24
N PHE A 177 4.67 -21.16 -5.39
CA PHE A 177 3.79 -22.01 -6.18
C PHE A 177 4.21 -23.48 -6.00
N CYS A 178 3.30 -24.31 -5.52
CA CYS A 178 3.47 -25.76 -5.46
C CYS A 178 2.86 -26.36 -6.74
N ILE A 179 3.72 -26.83 -7.63
CA ILE A 179 3.35 -27.25 -8.99
C ILE A 179 3.65 -28.75 -9.13
N ASN A 180 2.63 -29.52 -9.49
CA ASN A 180 2.78 -30.92 -9.86
C ASN A 180 2.81 -31.04 -11.38
N ILE A 181 3.91 -31.53 -11.93
CA ILE A 181 3.98 -31.95 -13.33
C ILE A 181 3.39 -33.35 -13.45
N THR A 182 2.43 -33.54 -14.34
CA THR A 182 1.55 -34.71 -14.40
C THR A 182 1.77 -35.59 -15.63
N ASP A 183 2.64 -35.23 -16.55
CA ASP A 183 3.00 -36.06 -17.70
C ASP A 183 4.30 -35.60 -18.38
N ARG A 184 4.72 -36.35 -19.41
CA ARG A 184 5.89 -36.06 -20.25
C ARG A 184 5.74 -34.83 -21.14
N LEU A 185 4.52 -34.33 -21.36
CA LEU A 185 4.29 -33.12 -22.13
C LEU A 185 4.51 -31.87 -21.25
N GLY A 186 4.68 -32.07 -19.95
CA GLY A 186 4.89 -31.01 -18.98
C GLY A 186 3.58 -30.37 -18.52
N ASN A 187 2.44 -31.02 -18.73
CA ASN A 187 1.17 -30.56 -18.18
C ASN A 187 1.24 -30.55 -16.65
N SER A 188 0.52 -29.63 -16.03
CA SER A 188 0.67 -29.37 -14.61
C SER A 188 -0.61 -29.04 -13.88
N LEU A 189 -0.63 -29.32 -12.59
CA LEU A 189 -1.65 -28.88 -11.66
C LEU A 189 -0.99 -28.11 -10.52
N ILE A 190 -1.61 -27.00 -10.11
CA ILE A 190 -1.21 -26.30 -8.89
C ILE A 190 -1.90 -26.95 -7.69
N THR A 191 -1.14 -27.22 -6.63
CA THR A 191 -1.68 -27.86 -5.41
C THR A 191 -1.99 -26.86 -4.32
N ASN A 192 -1.51 -25.61 -4.45
CA ASN A 192 -1.79 -24.54 -3.50
C ASN A 192 -2.46 -23.34 -4.17
N TYR A 193 -3.33 -22.65 -3.43
CA TYR A 193 -3.73 -21.30 -3.80
C TYR A 193 -2.68 -20.32 -3.31
N ALA A 194 -1.59 -20.20 -4.09
CA ALA A 194 -0.42 -19.41 -3.72
C ALA A 194 -0.82 -17.97 -3.37
N GLN A 195 -0.66 -17.57 -2.11
CA GLN A 195 -0.94 -16.20 -1.66
C GLN A 195 0.34 -15.38 -1.64
N PRO A 196 0.25 -14.09 -2.02
CA PRO A 196 1.38 -13.18 -1.89
C PRO A 196 1.65 -12.88 -0.41
N VAL A 197 2.92 -12.85 -0.04
CA VAL A 197 3.41 -12.51 1.30
C VAL A 197 4.30 -11.28 1.19
N LEU A 198 4.00 -10.23 1.95
CA LEU A 198 4.86 -9.05 2.04
C LEU A 198 6.17 -9.43 2.72
N CYS A 199 7.31 -9.09 2.12
CA CYS A 199 8.61 -9.29 2.70
C CYS A 199 8.88 -8.21 3.76
N SER A 200 9.34 -8.62 4.94
CA SER A 200 9.88 -7.69 5.94
C SER A 200 11.19 -7.12 5.41
N ASN A 201 11.29 -5.78 5.34
CA ASN A 201 12.57 -5.11 5.12
C ASN A 201 13.52 -5.27 6.31
#